data_AF-A0A0Q9SQJ5-F1
#
_entry.id   AF-A0A0Q9SQJ5-F1
#
_cell.length_a   1.000
_cell.length_b   1.000
_cell.length_c   1.000
_cell.angle_alpha   90.00
_cell.angle_beta   90.00
_cell.angle_gamma   90.00
#
_symmetry.space_group_name_H-M   'P 1'
#
loop_
_entity.id
_entity.type
_entity.pdbx_description
1 polymer ?
#
loop_
_entity_poly.entity_id
_entity_poly.type
_entity_poly.pdbx_seq_one_letter_code
_entity_poly.pdbx_strand_id
1 'polypeptide(L)'
;MPISSHSRRTGVLAGSAVVALAAATVAGAGAASAHASPGPDHRLTPRTHFTMAADGSSGTRVGGEGIPNIDSVKKTIYAYYGDPTGTGQANPSDSPYIRELSAIIAKERRALPRLLADAKRHHRQPAIVFDADDTTLWTYQMEVGDMKFVFTPAAQAPWVDGERFPATPGMVDFVNDAQAMGFTIFGLTGRSDSQKTHTVNNLAKVGYTAFTSDHYFTKYNSGTTPPAYLACVAAPTCTTVEYKAGTRKHIEQDLGYDIVLNVGDQFSDLQGGYADHSLKLPNPTYYLPSPDLPGVDEPWLAPRTHFTMAPDGSSGLTAGGEGIPNIDSVKKTIYAYYGDPTGSGAANTTSSPYISEMTKIVGQQRSGLPQTCATEASRGQHPAVVLDADDTTLWGYEMEVGAMKFVFNPTVQDTQWVQPQKFLATPGMVSLANDASAAGCTLVGLTGRNDNQKAATLGNLAKVGYTGFTSDNYFTKWVTGTTPPAYVTPADCVKYPTCSTVEYKSTVRKHVERDLGYDVVANFGDQYSDLVGGSADRVVKLPNPMYYLP
;
A
#
# COMPACT_ATOMS: atom_id res chain seq x y z
N MET A 1 45.25 -53.72 -69.56
CA MET A 1 45.86 -52.49 -70.15
C MET A 1 44.73 -51.49 -70.44
N PRO A 2 44.90 -50.17 -70.22
CA PRO A 2 44.47 -49.55 -68.95
C PRO A 2 43.63 -48.24 -69.06
N ILE A 3 43.13 -47.77 -67.90
CA ILE A 3 42.71 -46.39 -67.48
C ILE A 3 41.44 -45.75 -68.13
N SER A 4 40.32 -45.64 -67.38
CA SER A 4 39.83 -44.39 -66.74
C SER A 4 38.34 -44.40 -66.31
N SER A 5 38.11 -43.87 -65.10
CA SER A 5 36.92 -43.20 -64.50
C SER A 5 35.48 -43.78 -64.57
N HIS A 6 34.97 -44.29 -63.45
CA HIS A 6 33.99 -43.65 -62.54
C HIS A 6 33.38 -44.67 -61.54
N SER A 7 33.36 -44.29 -60.26
CA SER A 7 33.09 -45.15 -59.10
C SER A 7 31.60 -45.37 -58.85
N ARG A 8 31.23 -46.59 -58.44
CA ARG A 8 29.86 -47.10 -58.25
C ARG A 8 29.33 -46.87 -56.82
N ARG A 9 28.00 -46.76 -56.77
CA ARG A 9 27.12 -46.92 -55.60
C ARG A 9 27.40 -48.21 -54.82
N THR A 10 27.42 -48.09 -53.48
CA THR A 10 26.63 -48.86 -52.48
C THR A 10 27.18 -48.49 -51.09
N GLY A 11 26.43 -47.72 -50.30
CA GLY A 11 26.80 -47.38 -48.92
C GLY A 11 25.88 -48.08 -47.94
N VAL A 12 26.44 -48.96 -47.09
CA VAL A 12 25.72 -49.66 -46.03
C VAL A 12 26.63 -49.79 -44.79
N LEU A 13 26.12 -49.27 -43.67
CA LEU A 13 26.36 -49.61 -42.25
C LEU A 13 27.71 -49.30 -41.58
N ALA A 14 27.70 -48.41 -40.58
CA ALA A 14 27.70 -48.80 -39.16
C ALA A 14 27.72 -47.58 -38.21
N GLY A 15 26.86 -47.61 -37.18
CA GLY A 15 27.07 -46.95 -35.89
C GLY A 15 26.76 -45.45 -35.79
N SER A 16 25.56 -45.10 -35.33
CA SER A 16 25.31 -43.76 -34.79
C SER A 16 24.45 -43.87 -33.53
N ALA A 17 24.94 -43.23 -32.48
CA ALA A 17 24.42 -43.27 -31.13
C ALA A 17 22.95 -42.82 -31.05
N VAL A 18 22.15 -43.56 -30.29
CA VAL A 18 20.78 -43.20 -29.93
C VAL A 18 20.84 -42.04 -28.95
N VAL A 19 20.54 -40.83 -29.43
CA VAL A 19 20.21 -39.68 -28.58
C VAL A 19 18.71 -39.72 -28.35
N ALA A 20 18.30 -39.96 -27.10
CA ALA A 20 16.90 -39.97 -26.70
C ALA A 20 16.34 -38.54 -26.78
N LEU A 21 15.38 -38.33 -27.70
CA LEU A 21 14.55 -37.14 -27.80
C LEU A 21 13.49 -37.18 -26.67
N ALA A 22 13.62 -36.32 -25.66
CA ALA A 22 12.53 -36.03 -24.73
C ALA A 22 11.74 -34.83 -25.23
N ALA A 23 10.62 -35.10 -25.90
CA ALA A 23 9.62 -34.10 -26.25
C ALA A 23 8.90 -33.65 -24.97
N ALA A 24 9.14 -32.42 -24.53
CA ALA A 24 8.40 -31.79 -23.44
C ALA A 24 6.98 -31.48 -23.91
N THR A 25 6.06 -32.40 -23.63
CA THR A 25 4.63 -32.14 -23.69
C THR A 25 4.27 -31.23 -22.51
N VAL A 26 3.84 -30.01 -22.82
CA VAL A 26 3.23 -29.10 -21.84
C VAL A 26 1.84 -29.65 -21.55
N ALA A 27 1.77 -30.64 -20.66
CA ALA A 27 0.53 -31.04 -20.03
C ALA A 27 0.17 -29.96 -19.00
N GLY A 28 -0.92 -29.23 -19.25
CA GLY A 28 -1.51 -28.35 -18.27
C GLY A 28 -1.76 -29.12 -16.97
N ALA A 29 -1.28 -28.58 -15.86
CA ALA A 29 -1.61 -29.08 -14.53
C ALA A 29 -3.10 -28.79 -14.29
N GLY A 30 -3.94 -29.74 -14.70
CA GLY A 30 -5.34 -29.79 -14.33
C GLY A 30 -5.47 -29.88 -12.82
N ALA A 31 -6.41 -29.11 -12.29
CA ALA A 31 -6.82 -29.16 -10.89
C ALA A 31 -6.99 -30.61 -10.42
N ALA A 32 -6.19 -31.02 -9.45
CA ALA A 32 -6.44 -32.24 -8.71
C ALA A 32 -7.67 -32.01 -7.81
N SER A 33 -8.84 -32.39 -8.33
CA SER A 33 -10.08 -32.46 -7.56
C SER A 33 -10.01 -33.63 -6.57
N ALA A 34 -9.43 -33.40 -5.39
CA ALA A 34 -9.73 -34.22 -4.23
C ALA A 34 -11.13 -33.83 -3.72
N HIS A 35 -12.04 -34.79 -3.65
CA HIS A 35 -13.37 -34.62 -3.09
C HIS A 35 -13.27 -34.27 -1.59
N ALA A 36 -13.20 -32.97 -1.30
CA ALA A 36 -13.50 -32.42 0.01
C ALA A 36 -14.97 -31.97 0.00
N SER A 37 -15.76 -32.45 0.95
CA SER A 37 -17.03 -31.80 1.31
C SER A 37 -16.81 -30.28 1.46
N PRO A 38 -17.79 -29.43 1.11
CA PRO A 38 -17.58 -27.98 1.09
C PRO A 38 -17.32 -27.49 2.52
N GLY A 39 -16.05 -27.31 2.86
CA GLY A 39 -15.61 -26.76 4.12
C GLY A 39 -15.85 -25.23 4.20
N PRO A 40 -15.74 -24.64 5.40
CA PRO A 40 -15.99 -23.22 5.64
C PRO A 40 -15.05 -22.25 4.88
N ASP A 41 -13.95 -22.75 4.29
CA ASP A 41 -12.90 -21.95 3.64
C ASP A 41 -13.32 -21.23 2.35
N HIS A 42 -14.41 -21.64 1.70
CA HIS A 42 -14.87 -21.03 0.43
C HIS A 42 -15.31 -19.55 0.53
N ARG A 43 -15.35 -18.97 1.73
CA ARG A 43 -15.69 -17.55 1.98
C ARG A 43 -14.53 -16.71 2.55
N LEU A 44 -13.33 -17.28 2.73
CA LEU A 44 -12.16 -16.58 3.27
C LEU A 44 -11.31 -15.91 2.19
N THR A 45 -11.91 -15.01 1.41
CA THR A 45 -11.20 -14.24 0.39
C THR A 45 -11.15 -12.76 0.76
N PRO A 46 -9.97 -12.12 0.69
CA PRO A 46 -9.84 -10.66 0.80
C PRO A 46 -10.79 -9.93 -0.13
N ARG A 47 -11.38 -8.82 0.34
CA ARG A 47 -12.10 -7.90 -0.53
C ARG A 47 -11.13 -7.35 -1.59
N THR A 48 -11.60 -7.25 -2.83
CA THR A 48 -10.81 -6.71 -3.95
C THR A 48 -11.39 -5.44 -4.57
N HIS A 49 -12.60 -5.03 -4.19
CA HIS A 49 -13.27 -3.84 -4.74
C HIS A 49 -13.57 -2.83 -3.64
N PHE A 50 -13.08 -1.60 -3.80
CA PHE A 50 -13.12 -0.57 -2.77
C PHE A 50 -13.74 0.72 -3.31
N THR A 51 -14.52 1.39 -2.46
CA THR A 51 -14.98 2.76 -2.69
C THR A 51 -14.43 3.64 -1.58
N MET A 52 -13.54 4.57 -1.93
CA MET A 52 -12.78 5.37 -0.97
C MET A 52 -12.63 6.81 -1.49
N ALA A 53 -12.99 7.79 -0.66
CA ALA A 53 -12.74 9.19 -0.90
C ALA A 53 -11.29 9.56 -0.56
N ALA A 54 -10.71 10.51 -1.28
CA ALA A 54 -9.31 10.89 -1.09
C ALA A 54 -9.04 11.64 0.24
N ASP A 55 -10.09 12.19 0.86
CA ASP A 55 -10.03 12.94 2.11
C ASP A 55 -10.02 12.07 3.37
N GLY A 56 -10.19 10.75 3.24
CA GLY A 56 -10.26 9.80 4.34
C GLY A 56 -11.65 9.64 4.97
N SER A 57 -12.64 10.42 4.55
CA SER A 57 -13.99 10.41 5.15
C SER A 57 -14.69 9.05 5.04
N SER A 58 -14.30 8.21 4.07
CA SER A 58 -14.82 6.85 3.92
C SER A 58 -14.65 6.00 5.19
N GLY A 59 -13.59 6.22 5.97
CA GLY A 59 -13.34 5.46 7.20
C GLY A 59 -14.41 5.66 8.27
N THR A 60 -15.21 6.73 8.17
CA THR A 60 -16.34 6.97 9.08
C THR A 60 -17.58 6.15 8.74
N ARG A 61 -17.63 5.51 7.57
CA ARG A 61 -18.84 4.86 7.01
C ARG A 61 -18.65 3.39 6.69
N VAL A 62 -17.46 2.99 6.25
CA VAL A 62 -17.17 1.61 5.87
C VAL A 62 -16.57 0.85 7.04
N GLY A 63 -16.84 -0.46 7.13
CA GLY A 63 -16.10 -1.35 8.02
C GLY A 63 -14.67 -1.58 7.55
N GLY A 64 -13.82 -2.15 8.39
CA GLY A 64 -12.39 -2.30 8.11
C GLY A 64 -12.08 -3.09 6.82
N GLU A 65 -12.87 -4.12 6.51
CA GLU A 65 -12.78 -4.87 5.24
C GLU A 65 -13.12 -4.03 4.01
N GLY A 66 -13.79 -2.89 4.18
CA GLY A 66 -14.08 -1.93 3.12
C GLY A 66 -12.96 -0.92 2.86
N ILE A 67 -11.86 -0.97 3.63
CA ILE A 67 -10.69 -0.11 3.50
C ILE A 67 -9.59 -0.90 2.80
N PRO A 68 -8.94 -0.38 1.73
CA PRO A 68 -7.78 -1.04 1.13
C PRO A 68 -6.70 -1.29 2.18
N ASN A 69 -6.22 -2.54 2.27
CA ASN A 69 -5.12 -2.84 3.18
C ASN A 69 -3.84 -2.14 2.73
N ILE A 70 -3.19 -1.43 3.64
CA ILE A 70 -2.08 -0.54 3.30
C ILE A 70 -0.86 -1.28 2.72
N ASP A 71 -0.57 -2.52 3.15
CA ASP A 71 0.56 -3.28 2.60
C ASP A 71 0.26 -3.80 1.19
N SER A 72 -0.99 -4.17 0.92
CA SER A 72 -1.44 -4.50 -0.43
C SER A 72 -1.35 -3.28 -1.37
N VAL A 73 -1.66 -2.08 -0.87
CA VAL A 73 -1.48 -0.82 -1.61
C VAL A 73 -0.02 -0.57 -1.92
N LYS A 74 0.89 -0.68 -0.94
CA LYS A 74 2.34 -0.54 -1.15
C LYS A 74 2.85 -1.53 -2.21
N LYS A 75 2.49 -2.81 -2.11
CA LYS A 75 2.86 -3.83 -3.11
C LYS A 75 2.31 -3.52 -4.51
N THR A 76 1.10 -2.95 -4.59
CA THR A 76 0.51 -2.50 -5.85
C THR A 76 1.32 -1.35 -6.46
N ILE A 77 1.71 -0.37 -5.66
CA ILE A 77 2.58 0.75 -6.08
C ILE A 77 3.93 0.21 -6.56
N TYR A 78 4.56 -0.69 -5.80
CA TYR A 78 5.83 -1.32 -6.14
C TYR A 78 5.78 -2.03 -7.50
N ALA A 79 4.74 -2.81 -7.76
CA ALA A 79 4.54 -3.47 -9.05
C ALA A 79 4.35 -2.45 -10.20
N TYR A 80 3.62 -1.36 -9.96
CA TYR A 80 3.38 -0.30 -10.94
C TYR A 80 4.65 0.43 -11.37
N TYR A 81 5.57 0.67 -10.42
CA TYR A 81 6.87 1.29 -10.71
C TYR A 81 7.98 0.30 -11.10
N GLY A 82 7.71 -1.00 -11.07
CA GLY A 82 8.71 -2.04 -11.39
C GLY A 82 9.76 -2.25 -10.30
N ASP A 83 9.41 -2.02 -9.03
CA ASP A 83 10.25 -2.19 -7.84
C ASP A 83 9.70 -3.32 -6.94
N PRO A 84 9.75 -4.60 -7.37
CA PRO A 84 9.04 -5.70 -6.69
C PRO A 84 9.46 -5.93 -5.23
N THR A 85 10.59 -5.36 -4.80
CA THR A 85 11.10 -5.45 -3.43
C THR A 85 10.78 -4.23 -2.57
N GLY A 86 10.19 -3.16 -3.14
CA GLY A 86 9.85 -1.94 -2.39
C GLY A 86 11.07 -1.21 -1.82
N THR A 87 12.19 -1.26 -2.54
CA THR A 87 13.48 -0.71 -2.08
C THR A 87 13.70 0.74 -2.52
N GLY A 88 12.76 1.33 -3.25
CA GLY A 88 12.90 2.65 -3.87
C GLY A 88 13.66 2.61 -5.19
N GLN A 89 13.83 1.41 -5.76
CA GLN A 89 14.55 1.20 -7.01
C GLN A 89 13.54 0.90 -8.12
N ALA A 90 12.81 1.93 -8.56
CA ALA A 90 11.91 1.81 -9.71
C ALA A 90 12.67 1.43 -10.97
N ASN A 91 12.04 0.66 -11.85
CA ASN A 91 12.61 0.40 -13.17
C ASN A 91 12.44 1.66 -14.05
N PRO A 92 13.54 2.34 -14.43
CA PRO A 92 13.46 3.62 -15.12
C PRO A 92 13.18 3.48 -16.63
N SER A 93 13.19 2.26 -17.17
CA SER A 93 13.06 2.01 -18.61
C SER A 93 11.88 1.13 -18.99
N ASP A 94 11.44 0.22 -18.13
CA ASP A 94 10.30 -0.64 -18.40
C ASP A 94 9.50 -1.01 -17.14
N SER A 95 8.38 -0.32 -16.96
CA SER A 95 7.38 -0.61 -15.93
C SER A 95 6.00 -0.13 -16.41
N PRO A 96 4.90 -0.55 -15.76
CA PRO A 96 3.59 0.03 -16.01
C PRO A 96 3.59 1.57 -15.97
N TYR A 97 4.25 2.17 -14.98
CA TYR A 97 4.43 3.62 -14.87
C TYR A 97 5.14 4.21 -16.10
N ILE A 98 6.28 3.66 -16.52
CA ILE A 98 7.03 4.19 -17.66
C ILE A 98 6.21 4.12 -18.95
N ARG A 99 5.48 3.02 -19.17
CA ARG A 99 4.64 2.85 -20.36
C ARG A 99 3.45 3.80 -20.36
N GLU A 100 2.79 3.98 -19.22
CA GLU A 100 1.67 4.92 -19.07
C GLU A 100 2.15 6.36 -19.28
N LEU A 101 3.20 6.79 -18.57
CA LEU A 101 3.76 8.13 -18.67
C LEU A 101 4.23 8.45 -20.09
N SER A 102 4.95 7.52 -20.74
CA SER A 102 5.40 7.69 -22.12
C SER A 102 4.23 7.86 -23.09
N ALA A 103 3.14 7.11 -22.91
CA ALA A 103 1.94 7.25 -23.74
C ALA A 103 1.26 8.60 -23.54
N ILE A 104 1.16 9.08 -22.28
CA ILE A 104 0.62 10.39 -21.91
C ILE A 104 1.45 11.51 -22.57
N ILE A 105 2.77 11.54 -22.33
CA ILE A 105 3.69 12.55 -22.86
C ILE A 105 3.68 12.54 -24.40
N ALA A 106 3.73 11.36 -25.03
CA ALA A 106 3.72 11.26 -26.49
C ALA A 106 2.39 11.78 -27.09
N LYS A 107 1.26 11.56 -26.41
CA LYS A 107 -0.03 12.10 -26.83
C LYS A 107 -0.02 13.63 -26.74
N GLU A 108 0.42 14.19 -25.62
CA GLU A 108 0.43 15.64 -25.41
C GLU A 108 1.40 16.34 -26.37
N ARG A 109 2.58 15.76 -26.58
CA ARG A 109 3.59 16.29 -27.50
C ARG A 109 3.07 16.47 -28.93
N ARG A 110 2.18 15.58 -29.38
CA ARG A 110 1.53 15.71 -30.71
C ARG A 110 0.50 16.84 -30.77
N ALA A 111 -0.04 17.27 -29.63
CA ALA A 111 -1.01 18.36 -29.54
C ALA A 111 -0.34 19.74 -29.54
N LEU A 112 0.91 19.85 -29.04
CA LEU A 112 1.62 21.13 -28.87
C LEU A 112 1.62 22.05 -30.11
N PRO A 113 1.90 21.58 -31.35
CA PRO A 113 1.89 22.48 -32.51
C PRO A 113 0.51 23.12 -32.77
N ARG A 114 -0.57 22.40 -32.47
CA ARG A 114 -1.95 22.91 -32.62
C ARG A 114 -2.24 23.95 -31.55
N LEU A 115 -1.89 23.67 -30.29
CA LEU A 115 -2.07 24.60 -29.17
C LEU A 115 -1.30 25.90 -29.42
N LEU A 116 -0.05 25.80 -29.89
CA LEU A 116 0.77 26.95 -30.23
C LEU A 116 0.14 27.82 -31.33
N ALA A 117 -0.37 27.16 -32.38
CA ALA A 117 -1.00 27.87 -33.49
C ALA A 117 -2.29 28.58 -33.06
N ASP A 118 -3.01 28.03 -32.08
CA ASP A 118 -4.23 28.64 -31.54
C ASP A 118 -3.94 29.91 -30.74
N ALA A 119 -3.05 29.83 -29.75
CA ALA A 119 -2.64 30.98 -28.95
C ALA A 119 -2.08 32.14 -29.82
N LYS A 120 -1.28 31.80 -30.85
CA LYS A 120 -0.74 32.80 -31.79
C LYS A 120 -1.82 33.47 -32.63
N ARG A 121 -2.89 32.76 -33.04
CA ARG A 121 -4.03 33.36 -33.77
C ARG A 121 -4.75 34.40 -32.93
N HIS A 122 -4.75 34.23 -31.61
CA HIS A 122 -5.35 35.18 -30.67
C HIS A 122 -4.38 36.26 -30.19
N HIS A 123 -3.21 36.40 -30.82
CA HIS A 123 -2.15 37.37 -30.47
C HIS A 123 -1.68 37.26 -29.01
N ARG A 124 -1.74 36.07 -28.42
CA ARG A 124 -1.31 35.80 -27.04
C ARG A 124 0.13 35.28 -26.99
N GLN A 125 0.80 35.45 -25.84
CA GLN A 125 2.12 34.86 -25.57
C GLN A 125 1.95 33.47 -24.96
N PRO A 126 2.16 32.38 -25.72
CA PRO A 126 1.82 31.04 -25.27
C PRO A 126 2.81 30.54 -24.22
N ALA A 127 2.28 30.03 -23.10
CA ALA A 127 3.06 29.50 -22.00
C ALA A 127 2.59 28.12 -21.56
N ILE A 128 3.50 27.35 -20.95
CA ILE A 128 3.20 26.07 -20.30
C ILE A 128 3.73 26.13 -18.87
N VAL A 129 2.89 25.72 -17.91
CA VAL A 129 3.25 25.63 -16.50
C VAL A 129 3.48 24.17 -16.13
N PHE A 130 4.58 23.90 -15.44
CA PHE A 130 4.94 22.57 -14.93
C PHE A 130 5.12 22.61 -13.41
N ASP A 131 4.56 21.62 -12.72
CA ASP A 131 4.99 21.29 -11.37
C ASP A 131 6.41 20.68 -11.32
N ALA A 132 7.00 20.64 -10.12
CA ALA A 132 8.28 20.01 -9.84
C ALA A 132 8.18 18.51 -9.54
N ASP A 133 7.60 18.16 -8.41
CA ASP A 133 7.75 16.85 -7.76
C ASP A 133 6.86 15.82 -8.49
N ASP A 134 7.44 14.70 -8.91
CA ASP A 134 6.84 13.68 -9.78
C ASP A 134 6.27 14.18 -11.13
N THR A 135 6.51 15.46 -11.45
CA THR A 135 6.18 16.07 -12.73
C THR A 135 7.43 16.29 -13.58
N THR A 136 8.41 17.06 -13.08
CA THR A 136 9.70 17.27 -13.77
C THR A 136 10.88 16.61 -13.05
N LEU A 137 10.82 16.48 -11.73
CA LEU A 137 11.78 15.79 -10.86
C LEU A 137 11.11 14.56 -10.22
N TRP A 138 11.68 13.37 -10.42
CA TRP A 138 11.08 12.13 -9.96
C TRP A 138 11.47 11.78 -8.53
N THR A 139 10.49 11.66 -7.65
CA THR A 139 10.68 11.55 -6.20
C THR A 139 10.54 10.13 -5.66
N TYR A 140 10.17 9.15 -6.48
CA TYR A 140 9.89 7.77 -6.04
C TYR A 140 10.97 7.16 -5.15
N GLN A 141 12.26 7.36 -5.47
CA GLN A 141 13.36 6.81 -4.66
C GLN A 141 13.39 7.40 -3.25
N MET A 142 13.10 8.69 -3.10
CA MET A 142 12.97 9.33 -1.80
C MET A 142 11.73 8.81 -1.06
N GLU A 143 10.57 8.82 -1.73
CA GLU A 143 9.29 8.42 -1.14
C GLU A 143 9.31 6.98 -0.64
N VAL A 144 9.83 6.04 -1.45
CA VAL A 144 9.83 4.61 -1.12
C VAL A 144 11.12 4.15 -0.46
N GLY A 145 12.27 4.60 -0.95
CA GLY A 145 13.59 4.17 -0.46
C GLY A 145 13.88 4.71 0.94
N ASP A 146 13.78 6.03 1.11
CA ASP A 146 14.25 6.72 2.31
C ASP A 146 13.11 7.01 3.30
N MET A 147 11.96 7.47 2.80
CA MET A 147 10.82 7.86 3.64
C MET A 147 9.86 6.72 3.94
N LYS A 148 9.84 5.65 3.11
CA LYS A 148 8.90 4.53 3.26
C LYS A 148 7.44 4.99 3.29
N PHE A 149 7.09 5.96 2.45
CA PHE A 149 5.83 6.69 2.41
C PHE A 149 5.55 7.55 3.66
N VAL A 150 6.53 7.82 4.52
CA VAL A 150 6.37 8.64 5.72
C VAL A 150 7.11 9.96 5.51
N PHE A 151 6.44 10.91 4.86
CA PHE A 151 7.02 12.22 4.58
C PHE A 151 7.41 12.95 5.87
N THR A 152 8.63 13.48 5.88
CA THR A 152 9.05 14.51 6.83
C THR A 152 9.95 15.54 6.13
N PRO A 153 9.88 16.84 6.48
CA PRO A 153 10.78 17.84 5.93
C PRO A 153 12.27 17.48 6.14
N ALA A 154 12.59 16.87 7.29
CA ALA A 154 13.96 16.45 7.61
C ALA A 154 14.48 15.33 6.69
N ALA A 155 13.61 14.40 6.28
CA ALA A 155 13.98 13.36 5.32
C ALA A 155 14.07 13.89 3.88
N GLN A 156 13.31 14.94 3.55
CA GLN A 156 13.34 15.57 2.22
C GLN A 156 14.58 16.44 2.02
N ALA A 157 15.01 17.17 3.05
CA ALA A 157 16.06 18.17 2.94
C ALA A 157 17.35 17.66 2.26
N PRO A 158 17.91 16.48 2.60
CA PRO A 158 19.11 15.97 1.93
C PRO A 158 18.94 15.74 0.42
N TRP A 159 17.72 15.46 -0.05
CA TRP A 159 17.42 15.25 -1.47
C TRP A 159 17.35 16.57 -2.23
N VAL A 160 16.70 17.57 -1.64
CA VAL A 160 16.61 18.91 -2.23
C VAL A 160 17.96 19.60 -2.21
N ASP A 161 18.58 19.71 -1.03
CA ASP A 161 19.85 20.43 -0.84
C ASP A 161 21.00 19.78 -1.63
N GLY A 162 20.96 18.44 -1.74
CA GLY A 162 21.91 17.66 -2.52
C GLY A 162 21.60 17.55 -4.01
N GLU A 163 20.50 18.16 -4.49
CA GLU A 163 20.07 18.16 -5.88
C GLU A 163 20.03 16.72 -6.45
N ARG A 164 19.41 15.81 -5.69
CA ARG A 164 19.50 14.35 -5.90
C ARG A 164 18.41 13.78 -6.80
N PHE A 165 17.37 14.55 -7.10
CA PHE A 165 16.24 14.01 -7.84
C PHE A 165 16.62 13.78 -9.31
N PRO A 166 16.39 12.57 -9.85
CA PRO A 166 16.48 12.35 -11.28
C PRO A 166 15.33 13.08 -12.00
N ALA A 167 15.47 13.26 -13.32
CA ALA A 167 14.35 13.75 -14.12
C ALA A 167 13.22 12.71 -14.18
N THR A 168 11.98 13.21 -14.21
CA THR A 168 10.81 12.41 -14.57
C THR A 168 10.97 11.84 -15.99
N PRO A 169 10.81 10.51 -16.19
CA PRO A 169 11.09 9.86 -17.47
C PRO A 169 10.36 10.51 -18.66
N GLY A 170 11.11 10.89 -19.70
CA GLY A 170 10.59 11.52 -20.92
C GLY A 170 10.23 13.02 -20.79
N MET A 171 10.26 13.60 -19.60
CA MET A 171 9.83 14.98 -19.39
C MET A 171 10.87 16.02 -19.82
N VAL A 172 12.17 15.72 -19.74
CA VAL A 172 13.25 16.60 -20.24
C VAL A 172 13.06 16.93 -21.71
N ASP A 173 12.88 15.90 -22.55
CA ASP A 173 12.64 16.08 -23.97
C ASP A 173 11.35 16.87 -24.18
N PHE A 174 10.25 16.47 -23.54
CA PHE A 174 8.96 17.17 -23.68
C PHE A 174 9.05 18.68 -23.40
N VAL A 175 9.67 19.07 -22.29
CA VAL A 175 9.83 20.48 -21.90
C VAL A 175 10.76 21.21 -22.87
N ASN A 176 11.91 20.64 -23.20
CA ASN A 176 12.89 21.28 -24.10
C ASN A 176 12.34 21.41 -25.52
N ASP A 177 11.56 20.43 -26.00
CA ASP A 177 10.86 20.50 -27.28
C ASP A 177 9.77 21.57 -27.29
N ALA A 178 8.98 21.70 -26.21
CA ALA A 178 8.01 22.78 -26.09
C ALA A 178 8.69 24.16 -26.11
N GLN A 179 9.80 24.31 -25.37
CA GLN A 179 10.61 25.53 -25.39
C GLN A 179 11.10 25.83 -26.82
N ALA A 180 11.64 24.83 -27.52
CA ALA A 180 12.14 24.98 -28.90
C ALA A 180 11.04 25.32 -29.92
N MET A 181 9.79 24.91 -29.67
CA MET A 181 8.63 25.32 -30.49
C MET A 181 8.23 26.79 -30.28
N GLY A 182 8.69 27.42 -29.18
CA GLY A 182 8.44 28.82 -28.86
C GLY A 182 7.38 29.04 -27.77
N PHE A 183 7.13 28.05 -26.92
CA PHE A 183 6.40 28.26 -25.66
C PHE A 183 7.31 28.90 -24.61
N THR A 184 6.77 29.83 -23.82
CA THR A 184 7.41 30.24 -22.57
C THR A 184 7.14 29.18 -21.51
N ILE A 185 8.18 28.70 -20.84
CA ILE A 185 8.05 27.65 -19.83
C ILE A 185 8.13 28.28 -18.44
N PHE A 186 7.18 27.93 -17.59
CA PHE A 186 7.16 28.29 -16.17
C PHE A 186 7.22 27.04 -15.30
N GLY A 187 7.98 27.11 -14.20
CA GLY A 187 7.86 26.15 -13.11
C GLY A 187 6.99 26.72 -11.98
N LEU A 188 6.14 25.89 -11.39
CA LEU A 188 5.25 26.26 -10.28
C LEU A 188 5.15 25.13 -9.26
N THR A 189 5.88 25.24 -8.15
CA THR A 189 6.01 24.18 -7.16
C THR A 189 5.53 24.60 -5.76
N GLY A 190 5.04 23.62 -4.99
CA GLY A 190 4.73 23.78 -3.58
C GLY A 190 5.97 23.83 -2.66
N ARG A 191 7.17 23.54 -3.18
CA ARG A 191 8.44 23.69 -2.44
C ARG A 191 8.60 25.13 -1.94
N SER A 192 9.23 25.29 -0.78
CA SER A 192 9.42 26.61 -0.17
C SER A 192 10.45 27.46 -0.93
N ASP A 193 10.40 28.77 -0.76
CA ASP A 193 11.32 29.70 -1.42
C ASP A 193 12.79 29.44 -1.07
N SER A 194 13.06 28.96 0.16
CA SER A 194 14.39 28.50 0.55
C SER A 194 14.93 27.33 -0.29
N GLN A 195 14.06 26.59 -0.98
CA GLN A 195 14.41 25.44 -1.83
C GLN A 195 14.56 25.83 -3.31
N LYS A 196 14.28 27.09 -3.69
CA LYS A 196 14.21 27.53 -5.09
C LYS A 196 15.51 27.29 -5.84
N THR A 197 16.63 27.80 -5.31
CA THR A 197 17.95 27.68 -5.96
C THR A 197 18.33 26.23 -6.19
N HIS A 198 18.20 25.38 -5.16
CA HIS A 198 18.49 23.95 -5.28
C HIS A 198 17.60 23.26 -6.30
N THR A 199 16.32 23.61 -6.36
CA THR A 199 15.37 23.02 -7.31
C THR A 199 15.72 23.39 -8.75
N VAL A 200 16.00 24.67 -9.02
CA VAL A 200 16.40 25.14 -10.36
C VAL A 200 17.74 24.52 -10.78
N ASN A 201 18.72 24.44 -9.87
CA ASN A 201 19.99 23.78 -10.14
C ASN A 201 19.81 22.29 -10.45
N ASN A 202 18.97 21.59 -9.68
CA ASN A 202 18.68 20.18 -9.93
C ASN A 202 18.06 19.98 -11.32
N LEU A 203 17.10 20.83 -11.71
CA LEU A 203 16.48 20.79 -13.04
C LEU A 203 17.53 20.99 -14.14
N ALA A 204 18.39 22.00 -14.01
CA ALA A 204 19.48 22.24 -14.97
C ALA A 204 20.45 21.04 -15.03
N LYS A 205 20.82 20.48 -13.88
CA LYS A 205 21.70 19.31 -13.74
C LYS A 205 21.17 18.08 -14.46
N VAL A 206 19.84 17.88 -14.50
CA VAL A 206 19.21 16.72 -15.17
C VAL A 206 18.80 17.01 -16.62
N GLY A 207 19.14 18.18 -17.16
CA GLY A 207 19.05 18.47 -18.60
C GLY A 207 17.95 19.43 -19.04
N TYR A 208 17.19 20.03 -18.11
CA TYR A 208 16.22 21.07 -18.47
C TYR A 208 16.91 22.40 -18.77
N THR A 209 16.60 23.02 -19.91
CA THR A 209 17.16 24.32 -20.30
C THR A 209 16.19 25.49 -20.14
N ALA A 210 14.92 25.20 -19.87
CA ALA A 210 13.84 26.19 -19.89
C ALA A 210 13.61 26.90 -18.55
N PHE A 211 13.98 26.26 -17.43
CA PHE A 211 13.69 26.78 -16.10
C PHE A 211 14.78 27.75 -15.63
N THR A 212 14.44 29.03 -15.55
CA THR A 212 15.26 30.08 -14.95
C THR A 212 14.65 30.56 -13.63
N SER A 213 15.43 31.20 -12.77
CA SER A 213 14.92 31.73 -11.50
C SER A 213 13.72 32.68 -11.69
N ASP A 214 13.72 33.48 -12.76
CA ASP A 214 12.66 34.47 -13.02
C ASP A 214 11.35 33.81 -13.50
N HIS A 215 11.42 32.62 -14.09
CA HIS A 215 10.27 31.86 -14.57
C HIS A 215 9.96 30.64 -13.68
N TYR A 216 10.46 30.63 -12.45
CA TYR A 216 10.24 29.53 -11.50
C TYR A 216 9.66 30.03 -10.19
N PHE A 217 8.41 29.66 -9.91
CA PHE A 217 7.66 30.10 -8.74
C PHE A 217 7.64 29.01 -7.66
N THR A 218 8.14 29.36 -6.48
CA THR A 218 8.12 28.56 -5.25
C THR A 218 7.16 29.15 -4.23
N LYS A 219 6.58 28.30 -3.39
CA LYS A 219 5.72 28.77 -2.30
C LYS A 219 6.57 29.59 -1.33
N TYR A 220 6.07 30.75 -0.93
CA TYR A 220 6.74 31.58 0.06
C TYR A 220 6.96 30.82 1.38
N ASN A 221 8.01 31.18 2.12
CA ASN A 221 8.35 30.50 3.36
C ASN A 221 7.25 30.68 4.41
N SER A 222 6.99 29.65 5.20
CA SER A 222 6.02 29.74 6.29
C SER A 222 6.38 30.88 7.25
N GLY A 223 5.38 31.69 7.63
CA GLY A 223 5.58 32.84 8.50
C GLY A 223 6.03 34.12 7.80
N THR A 224 6.19 34.13 6.47
CA THR A 224 6.45 35.35 5.70
C THR A 224 5.17 35.88 5.05
N THR A 225 5.18 37.16 4.67
CA THR A 225 4.07 37.77 3.91
C THR A 225 4.00 37.14 2.51
N PRO A 226 2.81 36.67 2.06
CA PRO A 226 2.62 36.20 0.70
C PRO A 226 2.91 37.31 -0.32
N PRO A 227 3.34 36.96 -1.55
CA PRO A 227 3.38 37.91 -2.66
C PRO A 227 2.05 38.67 -2.83
N ALA A 228 2.13 39.96 -3.21
CA ALA A 228 0.97 40.85 -3.26
C ALA A 228 -0.11 40.42 -4.28
N TYR A 229 0.24 39.59 -5.26
CA TYR A 229 -0.70 39.03 -6.24
C TYR A 229 -1.54 37.87 -5.69
N LEU A 230 -1.20 37.31 -4.52
CA LEU A 230 -1.94 36.22 -3.90
C LEU A 230 -3.05 36.75 -2.99
N ALA A 231 -4.25 36.20 -3.16
CA ALA A 231 -5.38 36.38 -2.27
C ALA A 231 -5.73 35.03 -1.64
N CYS A 232 -5.62 34.94 -0.31
CA CYS A 232 -5.81 33.69 0.42
C CYS A 232 -6.88 33.88 1.50
N VAL A 233 -7.77 32.90 1.61
CA VAL A 233 -8.93 32.96 2.51
C VAL A 233 -8.48 33.11 3.96
N ALA A 234 -7.40 32.41 4.34
CA ALA A 234 -6.82 32.43 5.68
C ALA A 234 -5.45 33.15 5.71
N ALA A 235 -5.34 34.32 5.07
CA ALA A 235 -4.10 35.10 5.01
C ALA A 235 -3.45 35.30 6.41
N PRO A 236 -2.11 35.19 6.54
CA PRO A 236 -1.10 35.05 5.47
C PRO A 236 -0.90 33.61 4.98
N THR A 237 -1.75 32.66 5.36
CA THR A 237 -1.61 31.25 4.92
C THR A 237 -2.47 30.98 3.69
N CYS A 238 -1.85 30.38 2.68
CA CYS A 238 -2.53 29.85 1.50
C CYS A 238 -2.44 28.33 1.50
N THR A 239 -3.54 27.67 1.16
CA THR A 239 -3.52 26.27 0.69
C THR A 239 -2.65 26.14 -0.56
N THR A 240 -2.28 24.91 -0.92
CA THR A 240 -1.53 24.65 -2.16
C THR A 240 -2.32 25.11 -3.39
N VAL A 241 -3.63 24.86 -3.42
CA VAL A 241 -4.52 25.29 -4.52
C VAL A 241 -4.57 26.81 -4.63
N GLU A 242 -4.79 27.54 -3.53
CA GLU A 242 -4.81 29.01 -3.55
C GLU A 242 -3.49 29.60 -4.05
N TYR A 243 -2.36 29.07 -3.57
CA TYR A 243 -1.04 29.51 -4.02
C TYR A 243 -0.83 29.25 -5.51
N LYS A 244 -1.10 28.03 -5.98
CA LYS A 244 -0.84 27.66 -7.38
C LYS A 244 -1.80 28.36 -8.34
N ALA A 245 -3.10 28.37 -8.06
CA ALA A 245 -4.09 29.07 -8.87
C ALA A 245 -3.86 30.59 -8.90
N GLY A 246 -3.56 31.20 -7.75
CA GLY A 246 -3.23 32.63 -7.67
C GLY A 246 -1.95 32.98 -8.46
N THR A 247 -0.97 32.08 -8.50
CA THR A 247 0.25 32.29 -9.29
C THR A 247 0.00 32.12 -10.79
N ARG A 248 -0.82 31.15 -11.21
CA ARG A 248 -1.23 31.05 -12.63
C ARG A 248 -2.03 32.28 -13.06
N LYS A 249 -2.94 32.77 -12.21
CA LYS A 249 -3.63 34.05 -12.44
C LYS A 249 -2.66 35.20 -12.64
N HIS A 250 -1.62 35.31 -11.81
CA HIS A 250 -0.58 36.32 -11.97
C HIS A 250 0.14 36.21 -13.32
N ILE A 251 0.50 34.99 -13.74
CA ILE A 251 1.13 34.74 -15.03
C ILE A 251 0.22 35.19 -16.19
N GLU A 252 -1.08 34.91 -16.15
CA GLU A 252 -2.00 35.31 -17.23
C GLU A 252 -2.33 36.80 -17.22
N GLN A 253 -2.68 37.34 -16.04
CA GLN A 253 -3.29 38.67 -15.95
C GLN A 253 -2.27 39.79 -15.77
N ASP A 254 -1.19 39.54 -15.02
CA ASP A 254 -0.21 40.58 -14.68
C ASP A 254 1.02 40.50 -15.61
N LEU A 255 1.45 39.29 -15.97
CA LEU A 255 2.60 39.07 -16.86
C LEU A 255 2.21 38.96 -18.34
N GLY A 256 0.92 38.76 -18.64
CA GLY A 256 0.38 38.81 -20.01
C GLY A 256 0.60 37.54 -20.85
N TYR A 257 0.86 36.41 -20.21
CA TYR A 257 0.96 35.11 -20.89
C TYR A 257 -0.41 34.43 -21.03
N ASP A 258 -0.46 33.40 -21.85
CA ASP A 258 -1.62 32.54 -22.07
C ASP A 258 -1.20 31.12 -21.74
N ILE A 259 -1.67 30.59 -20.61
CA ILE A 259 -1.24 29.27 -20.16
C ILE A 259 -2.02 28.24 -20.96
N VAL A 260 -1.45 27.79 -22.08
CA VAL A 260 -2.13 26.84 -22.96
C VAL A 260 -2.22 25.44 -22.34
N LEU A 261 -1.30 25.12 -21.43
CA LEU A 261 -1.19 23.81 -20.80
C LEU A 261 -0.61 23.95 -19.39
N ASN A 262 -1.27 23.31 -18.43
CA ASN A 262 -0.82 23.18 -17.05
C ASN A 262 -0.60 21.69 -16.74
N VAL A 263 0.60 21.33 -16.28
CA VAL A 263 1.03 19.94 -16.10
C VAL A 263 1.39 19.70 -14.64
N GLY A 264 0.82 18.65 -14.05
CA GLY A 264 1.08 18.28 -12.66
C GLY A 264 0.64 16.86 -12.31
N ASP A 265 1.22 16.30 -11.26
CA ASP A 265 0.92 14.97 -10.76
C ASP A 265 -0.18 14.98 -9.68
N GLN A 266 -0.57 16.15 -9.17
CA GLN A 266 -1.63 16.32 -8.19
C GLN A 266 -2.79 17.14 -8.75
N PHE A 267 -3.99 16.89 -8.23
CA PHE A 267 -5.16 17.73 -8.58
C PHE A 267 -4.96 19.19 -8.12
N SER A 268 -4.25 19.39 -7.01
CA SER A 268 -3.91 20.73 -6.51
C SER A 268 -3.03 21.55 -7.44
N ASP A 269 -2.37 20.91 -8.41
CA ASP A 269 -1.58 21.60 -9.43
C ASP A 269 -2.47 22.19 -10.52
N LEU A 270 -3.63 21.58 -10.73
CA LEU A 270 -4.50 21.80 -11.88
C LEU A 270 -5.73 22.64 -11.53
N GLN A 271 -6.25 22.50 -10.30
CA GLN A 271 -7.46 23.19 -9.84
C GLN A 271 -7.29 24.71 -9.70
N GLY A 272 -8.39 25.43 -9.88
CA GLY A 272 -8.51 26.88 -9.71
C GLY A 272 -8.37 27.68 -11.01
N GLY A 273 -8.42 27.03 -12.17
CA GLY A 273 -8.40 27.68 -13.49
C GLY A 273 -7.05 28.28 -13.92
N TYR A 274 -7.13 29.26 -14.83
CA TYR A 274 -6.01 29.98 -15.45
C TYR A 274 -5.07 29.10 -16.27
N ALA A 275 -5.68 28.20 -17.05
CA ALA A 275 -5.05 27.44 -18.12
C ALA A 275 -6.12 26.92 -19.09
N ASP A 276 -5.81 26.87 -20.39
CA ASP A 276 -6.74 26.33 -21.41
C ASP A 276 -6.89 24.81 -21.28
N HIS A 277 -5.80 24.13 -20.95
CA HIS A 277 -5.74 22.67 -20.80
C HIS A 277 -4.98 22.26 -19.54
N SER A 278 -5.36 21.12 -18.99
CA SER A 278 -4.69 20.51 -17.84
C SER A 278 -4.29 19.07 -18.17
N LEU A 279 -3.06 18.70 -17.79
CA LEU A 279 -2.51 17.37 -17.93
C LEU A 279 -2.17 16.80 -16.56
N LYS A 280 -2.96 15.82 -16.11
CA LYS A 280 -2.72 15.06 -14.89
C LYS A 280 -1.77 13.90 -15.16
N LEU A 281 -0.66 13.87 -14.45
CA LEU A 281 0.27 12.74 -14.42
C LEU A 281 -0.11 11.76 -13.29
N PRO A 282 0.15 10.45 -13.45
CA PRO A 282 -0.22 9.47 -12.43
C PRO A 282 0.71 9.53 -11.21
N ASN A 283 0.13 9.61 -10.01
CA ASN A 283 0.89 9.49 -8.76
C ASN A 283 0.09 8.84 -7.61
N PRO A 284 0.38 7.57 -7.27
CA PRO A 284 -0.20 6.90 -6.12
C PRO A 284 0.65 6.98 -4.82
N THR A 285 1.83 7.61 -4.83
CA THR A 285 2.82 7.56 -3.73
C THR A 285 2.58 8.60 -2.63
N TYR A 286 1.90 9.71 -2.93
CA TYR A 286 1.45 10.71 -1.94
C TYR A 286 0.25 11.49 -2.44
N TYR A 287 -0.50 12.13 -1.52
CA TYR A 287 -1.66 12.97 -1.87
C TYR A 287 -1.61 14.35 -1.22
N LEU A 288 -1.71 15.39 -2.04
CA LEU A 288 -1.90 16.75 -1.57
C LEU A 288 -3.39 17.12 -1.50
N PRO A 289 -3.86 17.68 -0.37
CA PRO A 289 -5.23 18.20 -0.27
C PRO A 289 -5.53 19.19 -1.40
N SER A 290 -6.60 18.89 -2.12
CA SER A 290 -7.00 19.54 -3.37
C SER A 290 -8.43 20.11 -3.21
N PRO A 291 -8.68 21.01 -2.23
CA PRO A 291 -10.01 21.58 -2.03
C PRO A 291 -10.35 22.55 -3.14
N ASP A 292 -11.63 22.58 -3.54
CA ASP A 292 -12.11 23.60 -4.45
C ASP A 292 -11.98 25.00 -3.84
N LEU A 293 -11.63 25.97 -4.70
CA LEU A 293 -11.59 27.37 -4.29
C LEU A 293 -13.01 27.90 -4.06
N PRO A 294 -13.22 28.89 -3.18
CA PRO A 294 -14.55 29.46 -2.95
C PRO A 294 -15.22 29.92 -4.24
N GLY A 295 -16.39 29.36 -4.55
CA GLY A 295 -17.18 29.69 -5.74
C GLY A 295 -16.69 29.07 -7.05
N VAL A 296 -15.71 28.16 -7.00
CA VAL A 296 -15.24 27.36 -8.13
C VAL A 296 -15.71 25.91 -7.94
N ASP A 297 -16.22 25.27 -8.99
CA ASP A 297 -16.66 23.88 -8.99
C ASP A 297 -16.04 23.17 -10.19
N GLU A 298 -15.10 22.25 -9.94
CA GLU A 298 -14.31 21.54 -10.96
C GLU A 298 -14.42 20.02 -10.78
N PRO A 299 -15.62 19.42 -10.88
CA PRO A 299 -15.85 18.02 -10.54
C PRO A 299 -15.09 17.03 -11.45
N TRP A 300 -14.55 17.50 -12.58
CA TRP A 300 -13.69 16.71 -13.46
C TRP A 300 -12.22 16.65 -13.03
N LEU A 301 -11.78 17.50 -12.10
CA LEU A 301 -10.45 17.49 -11.46
C LEU A 301 -10.53 16.82 -10.09
N ALA A 302 -11.15 15.65 -10.03
CA ALA A 302 -11.34 14.90 -8.80
C ALA A 302 -10.58 13.55 -8.84
N PRO A 303 -10.01 13.11 -7.71
CA PRO A 303 -9.45 11.77 -7.59
C PRO A 303 -10.48 10.67 -7.90
N ARG A 304 -10.00 9.57 -8.49
CA ARG A 304 -10.80 8.35 -8.60
C ARG A 304 -11.21 7.88 -7.19
N THR A 305 -12.43 7.36 -7.07
CA THR A 305 -12.95 6.85 -5.79
C THR A 305 -13.26 5.36 -5.79
N HIS A 306 -13.14 4.67 -6.93
CA HIS A 306 -13.48 3.25 -7.08
C HIS A 306 -12.25 2.46 -7.54
N PHE A 307 -11.83 1.48 -6.76
CA PHE A 307 -10.59 0.75 -6.97
C PHE A 307 -10.86 -0.75 -7.04
N THR A 308 -10.11 -1.44 -7.90
CA THR A 308 -10.03 -2.91 -7.92
C THR A 308 -8.57 -3.30 -7.69
N MET A 309 -8.31 -3.99 -6.59
CA MET A 309 -6.95 -4.28 -6.12
C MET A 309 -6.88 -5.68 -5.53
N ALA A 310 -5.95 -6.48 -6.02
CA ALA A 310 -5.62 -7.79 -5.48
C ALA A 310 -4.79 -7.64 -4.19
N PRO A 311 -4.99 -8.50 -3.19
CA PRO A 311 -4.28 -8.42 -1.91
C PRO A 311 -2.76 -8.65 -2.04
N ASP A 312 -2.31 -9.33 -3.10
CA ASP A 312 -0.90 -9.63 -3.37
C ASP A 312 -0.15 -8.48 -4.08
N GLY A 313 -0.86 -7.42 -4.47
CA GLY A 313 -0.30 -6.28 -5.20
C GLY A 313 -0.18 -6.46 -6.72
N SER A 314 -0.56 -7.62 -7.27
CA SER A 314 -0.44 -7.90 -8.71
C SER A 314 -1.24 -6.95 -9.60
N SER A 315 -2.25 -6.27 -9.05
CA SER A 315 -3.02 -5.24 -9.77
C SER A 315 -2.15 -4.11 -10.32
N GLY A 316 -1.00 -3.80 -9.70
CA GLY A 316 -0.09 -2.75 -10.18
C GLY A 316 0.55 -3.06 -11.54
N LEU A 317 0.55 -4.34 -11.95
CA LEU A 317 1.04 -4.75 -13.27
C LEU A 317 0.11 -4.35 -14.43
N THR A 318 -1.16 -4.03 -14.12
CA THR A 318 -2.22 -3.82 -15.13
C THR A 318 -3.03 -2.55 -14.93
N ALA A 319 -3.19 -2.08 -13.69
CA ALA A 319 -3.85 -0.81 -13.40
C ALA A 319 -2.92 0.36 -13.78
N GLY A 320 -3.51 1.41 -14.37
CA GLY A 320 -2.83 2.71 -14.44
C GLY A 320 -2.74 3.37 -13.06
N GLY A 321 -1.88 4.36 -12.89
CA GLY A 321 -1.59 4.95 -11.58
C GLY A 321 -2.82 5.52 -10.85
N GLU A 322 -3.73 6.18 -11.56
CA GLU A 322 -5.00 6.67 -10.99
C GLU A 322 -5.98 5.53 -10.60
N GLY A 323 -5.71 4.30 -11.05
CA GLY A 323 -6.43 3.09 -10.68
C GLY A 323 -5.93 2.43 -9.39
N ILE A 324 -4.86 2.96 -8.78
CA ILE A 324 -4.28 2.49 -7.53
C ILE A 324 -4.72 3.42 -6.39
N PRO A 325 -5.23 2.90 -5.26
CA PRO A 325 -5.53 3.74 -4.10
C PRO A 325 -4.29 4.54 -3.68
N ASN A 326 -4.44 5.86 -3.54
CA ASN A 326 -3.34 6.69 -3.05
C ASN A 326 -3.02 6.36 -1.58
N ILE A 327 -1.75 6.17 -1.27
CA ILE A 327 -1.31 5.69 0.06
C ILE A 327 -1.71 6.64 1.20
N ASP A 328 -1.70 7.96 0.99
CA ASP A 328 -2.03 8.93 2.05
C ASP A 328 -3.54 9.01 2.29
N SER A 329 -4.34 8.85 1.24
CA SER A 329 -5.79 8.70 1.35
C SER A 329 -6.17 7.42 2.11
N VAL A 330 -5.44 6.33 1.90
CA VAL A 330 -5.61 5.08 2.66
C VAL A 330 -5.28 5.29 4.13
N LYS A 331 -4.12 5.90 4.46
CA LYS A 331 -3.76 6.23 5.85
C LYS A 331 -4.83 7.07 6.54
N LYS A 332 -5.30 8.14 5.89
CA LYS A 332 -6.38 8.99 6.44
C LYS A 332 -7.69 8.23 6.64
N THR A 333 -8.01 7.30 5.76
CA THR A 333 -9.19 6.43 5.90
C THR A 333 -9.05 5.52 7.12
N ILE A 334 -7.87 4.92 7.33
CA ILE A 334 -7.56 4.11 8.52
C ILE A 334 -7.67 4.95 9.80
N TYR A 335 -7.10 6.14 9.81
CA TYR A 335 -7.16 7.08 10.93
C TYR A 335 -8.61 7.40 11.33
N ALA A 336 -9.46 7.73 10.36
CA ALA A 336 -10.89 7.98 10.60
C ALA A 336 -11.62 6.74 11.15
N TYR A 337 -11.29 5.55 10.65
CA TYR A 337 -11.89 4.28 11.08
C TYR A 337 -11.58 3.95 12.55
N TYR A 338 -10.37 4.27 13.01
CA TYR A 338 -9.97 4.08 14.41
C TYR A 338 -10.26 5.29 15.32
N GLY A 339 -10.77 6.40 14.76
CA GLY A 339 -11.10 7.61 15.52
C GLY A 339 -9.89 8.46 15.92
N ASP A 340 -8.82 8.44 15.14
CA ASP A 340 -7.57 9.19 15.33
C ASP A 340 -7.36 10.19 14.18
N PRO A 341 -8.13 11.28 14.09
CA PRO A 341 -8.16 12.16 12.92
C PRO A 341 -6.81 12.82 12.58
N THR A 342 -5.85 12.81 13.50
CA THR A 342 -4.50 13.38 13.29
C THR A 342 -3.47 12.34 12.87
N GLY A 343 -3.78 11.04 12.88
CA GLY A 343 -2.81 9.97 12.64
C GLY A 343 -1.70 9.93 13.68
N SER A 344 -2.01 10.35 14.90
CA SER A 344 -1.05 10.45 16.01
C SER A 344 -0.59 9.09 16.49
N GLY A 345 -1.39 8.04 16.28
CA GLY A 345 -1.22 6.73 16.89
C GLY A 345 -1.97 6.58 18.20
N ALA A 346 -3.01 7.38 18.43
CA ALA A 346 -3.89 7.26 19.59
C ALA A 346 -5.33 7.01 19.13
N ALA A 347 -5.72 5.74 19.05
CA ALA A 347 -7.07 5.36 18.65
C ALA A 347 -8.11 5.78 19.71
N ASN A 348 -9.33 6.08 19.26
CA ASN A 348 -10.43 6.23 20.18
C ASN A 348 -10.88 4.84 20.68
N THR A 349 -10.62 4.57 21.96
CA THR A 349 -10.89 3.28 22.61
C THR A 349 -12.36 3.12 23.04
N THR A 350 -13.20 4.13 22.84
CA THR A 350 -14.60 4.16 23.32
C THR A 350 -15.62 4.37 22.22
N SER A 351 -15.30 5.19 21.21
CA SER A 351 -16.22 5.59 20.15
C SER A 351 -15.47 5.79 18.84
N SER A 352 -15.56 4.81 17.97
CA SER A 352 -15.09 4.88 16.59
C SER A 352 -15.84 3.85 15.72
N PRO A 353 -15.74 3.96 14.40
CA PRO A 353 -16.18 2.91 13.49
C PRO A 353 -15.61 1.52 13.85
N TYR A 354 -14.32 1.43 14.19
CA TYR A 354 -13.69 0.19 14.67
C TYR A 354 -14.34 -0.36 15.94
N ILE A 355 -14.55 0.48 16.97
CA ILE A 355 -15.22 0.05 18.21
C ILE A 355 -16.65 -0.45 17.92
N SER A 356 -17.37 0.23 17.04
CA SER A 356 -18.74 -0.13 16.65
C SER A 356 -18.78 -1.48 15.92
N GLU A 357 -17.83 -1.70 15.01
CA GLU A 357 -17.71 -2.96 14.27
C GLU A 357 -17.29 -4.12 15.20
N MET A 358 -16.29 -3.92 16.05
CA MET A 358 -15.87 -4.91 17.05
C MET A 358 -17.00 -5.26 18.02
N THR A 359 -17.75 -4.26 18.50
CA THR A 359 -18.93 -4.48 19.36
C THR A 359 -19.96 -5.37 18.68
N LYS A 360 -20.23 -5.15 17.39
CA LYS A 360 -21.16 -5.97 16.61
C LYS A 360 -20.64 -7.40 16.46
N ILE A 361 -19.38 -7.60 16.06
CA ILE A 361 -18.78 -8.93 15.89
C ILE A 361 -18.80 -9.69 17.21
N VAL A 362 -18.29 -9.09 18.29
CA VAL A 362 -18.25 -9.69 19.62
C VAL A 362 -19.67 -10.02 20.12
N GLY A 363 -20.62 -9.10 19.96
CA GLY A 363 -22.02 -9.33 20.33
C GLY A 363 -22.65 -10.53 19.60
N GLN A 364 -22.38 -10.66 18.30
CA GLN A 364 -22.81 -11.83 17.52
C GLN A 364 -22.19 -13.13 18.06
N GLN A 365 -20.89 -13.13 18.37
CA GLN A 365 -20.21 -14.34 18.84
C GLN A 365 -20.60 -14.73 20.28
N ARG A 366 -20.80 -13.76 21.17
CA ARG A 366 -21.25 -14.01 22.56
C ARG A 366 -22.66 -14.61 22.64
N SER A 367 -23.47 -14.48 21.60
CA SER A 367 -24.83 -15.03 21.57
C SER A 367 -24.91 -16.55 21.40
N GLY A 368 -23.85 -17.19 20.89
CA GLY A 368 -23.83 -18.61 20.54
C GLY A 368 -22.60 -19.38 21.06
N LEU A 369 -21.42 -18.74 21.11
CA LEU A 369 -20.18 -19.44 21.47
C LEU A 369 -20.23 -20.07 22.87
N PRO A 370 -20.67 -19.36 23.93
CA PRO A 370 -20.71 -19.97 25.26
C PRO A 370 -21.70 -21.14 25.33
N GLN A 371 -22.83 -21.10 24.61
CA GLN A 371 -23.75 -22.25 24.57
C GLN A 371 -23.13 -23.46 23.87
N THR A 372 -22.38 -23.26 22.78
CA THR A 372 -21.62 -24.34 22.12
C THR A 372 -20.62 -24.96 23.10
N CYS A 373 -19.78 -24.14 23.73
CA CYS A 373 -18.82 -24.58 24.75
C CYS A 373 -19.49 -25.41 25.85
N ALA A 374 -20.57 -24.89 26.45
CA ALA A 374 -21.26 -25.56 27.54
C ALA A 374 -21.91 -26.88 27.09
N THR A 375 -22.45 -26.93 25.88
CA THR A 375 -23.11 -28.12 25.34
C THR A 375 -22.09 -29.24 25.12
N GLU A 376 -20.97 -28.96 24.49
CA GLU A 376 -19.93 -29.95 24.21
C GLU A 376 -19.25 -30.42 25.49
N ALA A 377 -18.90 -29.50 26.38
CA ALA A 377 -18.35 -29.84 27.69
C ALA A 377 -19.30 -30.75 28.48
N SER A 378 -20.62 -30.50 28.44
CA SER A 378 -21.62 -31.36 29.12
C SER A 378 -21.71 -32.78 28.55
N ARG A 379 -21.28 -32.98 27.30
CA ARG A 379 -21.20 -34.28 26.62
C ARG A 379 -19.86 -35.00 26.87
N GLY A 380 -18.97 -34.41 27.67
CA GLY A 380 -17.63 -34.93 27.91
C GLY A 380 -16.67 -34.73 26.74
N GLN A 381 -17.00 -33.83 25.81
CA GLN A 381 -16.07 -33.38 24.76
C GLN A 381 -15.14 -32.30 25.31
N HIS A 382 -14.09 -31.96 24.56
CA HIS A 382 -13.08 -30.97 24.92
C HIS A 382 -13.13 -29.77 23.98
N PRO A 383 -14.15 -28.89 24.08
CA PRO A 383 -14.27 -27.74 23.18
C PRO A 383 -13.13 -26.75 23.39
N ALA A 384 -12.64 -26.14 22.31
CA ALA A 384 -11.56 -25.17 22.32
C ALA A 384 -11.83 -23.97 21.41
N VAL A 385 -11.31 -22.81 21.81
CA VAL A 385 -11.34 -21.57 21.01
C VAL A 385 -9.91 -21.17 20.71
N VAL A 386 -9.58 -21.13 19.42
CA VAL A 386 -8.28 -20.66 18.93
C VAL A 386 -8.33 -19.15 18.70
N LEU A 387 -7.36 -18.43 19.25
CA LEU A 387 -7.26 -16.97 19.20
C LEU A 387 -5.84 -16.57 18.76
N ASP A 388 -5.75 -15.75 17.72
CA ASP A 388 -4.52 -15.04 17.41
C ASP A 388 -4.18 -13.96 18.46
N ALA A 389 -2.92 -13.50 18.45
CA ALA A 389 -2.44 -12.43 19.33
C ALA A 389 -2.69 -11.03 18.77
N ASP A 390 -1.96 -10.66 17.72
CA ASP A 390 -1.79 -9.28 17.27
C ASP A 390 -3.08 -8.81 16.58
N ASP A 391 -3.65 -7.70 17.03
CA ASP A 391 -4.97 -7.17 16.65
C ASP A 391 -6.18 -8.09 16.86
N THR A 392 -5.97 -9.33 17.29
CA THR A 392 -7.03 -10.27 17.65
C THR A 392 -7.32 -10.30 19.15
N THR A 393 -6.31 -10.47 19.98
CA THR A 393 -6.44 -10.39 21.45
C THR A 393 -5.73 -9.17 22.03
N LEU A 394 -4.61 -8.76 21.44
CA LEU A 394 -3.77 -7.63 21.80
C LEU A 394 -3.79 -6.57 20.68
N TRP A 395 -4.34 -5.40 20.95
CA TRP A 395 -4.58 -4.36 19.95
C TRP A 395 -3.30 -3.57 19.63
N GLY A 396 -2.90 -3.57 18.36
CA GLY A 396 -1.63 -3.05 17.84
C GLY A 396 -1.66 -1.63 17.29
N TYR A 397 -2.80 -0.93 17.24
CA TYR A 397 -2.93 0.36 16.54
C TYR A 397 -1.88 1.41 16.95
N GLU A 398 -1.65 1.60 18.25
CA GLU A 398 -0.69 2.60 18.73
C GLU A 398 0.75 2.28 18.31
N MET A 399 1.09 1.00 18.19
CA MET A 399 2.37 0.55 17.68
C MET A 399 2.47 0.81 16.19
N GLU A 400 1.49 0.32 15.42
CA GLU A 400 1.49 0.38 13.95
C GLU A 400 1.48 1.83 13.46
N VAL A 401 0.62 2.68 14.03
CA VAL A 401 0.47 4.08 13.61
C VAL A 401 1.38 5.03 14.38
N GLY A 402 1.51 4.86 15.70
CA GLY A 402 2.26 5.78 16.54
C GLY A 402 3.77 5.59 16.43
N ALA A 403 4.24 4.35 16.64
CA ALA A 403 5.66 4.04 16.71
C ALA A 403 6.27 3.69 15.34
N MET A 404 5.56 2.91 14.53
CA MET A 404 6.07 2.38 13.25
C MET A 404 5.65 3.20 12.04
N LYS A 405 4.57 3.98 12.13
CA LYS A 405 4.02 4.78 11.01
C LYS A 405 3.74 3.90 9.77
N PHE A 406 3.20 2.70 9.99
CA PHE A 406 2.99 1.63 9.01
C PHE A 406 4.28 1.08 8.38
N VAL A 407 5.45 1.32 8.96
CA VAL A 407 6.74 0.79 8.52
C VAL A 407 7.20 -0.25 9.53
N PHE A 408 6.87 -1.51 9.27
CA PHE A 408 7.16 -2.60 10.18
C PHE A 408 8.64 -2.63 10.57
N ASN A 409 8.90 -2.65 11.88
CA ASN A 409 10.23 -2.78 12.44
C ASN A 409 10.22 -3.84 13.55
N PRO A 410 10.81 -5.03 13.34
CA PRO A 410 10.73 -6.12 14.30
C PRO A 410 11.45 -5.80 15.61
N THR A 411 12.50 -4.98 15.59
CA THR A 411 13.19 -4.54 16.80
C THR A 411 12.31 -3.60 17.62
N VAL A 412 11.60 -2.66 16.98
CA VAL A 412 10.64 -1.78 17.66
C VAL A 412 9.49 -2.60 18.24
N GLN A 413 8.92 -3.53 17.46
CA GLN A 413 7.84 -4.43 17.91
C GLN A 413 8.28 -5.16 19.18
N ASP A 414 9.43 -5.84 19.12
CA ASP A 414 9.86 -6.69 20.21
C ASP A 414 10.27 -5.86 21.44
N THR A 415 11.28 -5.00 21.28
CA THR A 415 11.95 -4.36 22.41
C THR A 415 11.13 -3.24 23.05
N GLN A 416 10.27 -2.57 22.28
CA GLN A 416 9.52 -1.41 22.79
C GLN A 416 8.07 -1.73 23.13
N TRP A 417 7.48 -2.80 22.59
CA TRP A 417 6.06 -3.11 22.75
C TRP A 417 5.78 -4.49 23.34
N VAL A 418 6.34 -5.55 22.77
CA VAL A 418 6.13 -6.93 23.24
C VAL A 418 6.76 -7.16 24.60
N GLN A 419 8.08 -6.99 24.71
CA GLN A 419 8.81 -7.24 25.96
C GLN A 419 8.30 -6.36 27.12
N PRO A 420 7.99 -5.07 26.91
CA PRO A 420 7.44 -4.22 27.96
C PRO A 420 5.92 -4.38 28.19
N GLN A 421 5.25 -5.28 27.46
CA GLN A 421 3.83 -5.61 27.62
C GLN A 421 2.91 -4.38 27.49
N LYS A 422 3.04 -3.63 26.39
CA LYS A 422 2.33 -2.36 26.17
C LYS A 422 1.01 -2.45 25.44
N PHE A 423 0.69 -3.60 24.84
CA PHE A 423 -0.52 -3.70 24.04
C PHE A 423 -1.78 -3.60 24.92
N LEU A 424 -2.78 -2.90 24.41
CA LEU A 424 -4.12 -2.89 24.97
C LEU A 424 -4.84 -4.21 24.61
N ALA A 425 -5.95 -4.52 25.28
CA ALA A 425 -6.82 -5.57 24.80
C ALA A 425 -7.58 -5.14 23.55
N THR A 426 -7.74 -6.05 22.59
CA THR A 426 -8.69 -5.86 21.48
C THR A 426 -10.11 -5.67 22.03
N PRO A 427 -10.86 -4.62 21.61
CA PRO A 427 -12.16 -4.28 22.18
C PRO A 427 -13.14 -5.45 22.23
N GLY A 428 -13.65 -5.76 23.42
CA GLY A 428 -14.66 -6.81 23.67
C GLY A 428 -14.12 -8.25 23.70
N MET A 429 -12.88 -8.49 23.26
CA MET A 429 -12.32 -9.84 23.11
C MET A 429 -11.99 -10.51 24.45
N VAL A 430 -11.58 -9.74 25.47
CA VAL A 430 -11.38 -10.24 26.85
C VAL A 430 -12.67 -10.87 27.39
N SER A 431 -13.80 -10.17 27.27
CA SER A 431 -15.09 -10.68 27.75
C SER A 431 -15.54 -11.91 26.96
N LEU A 432 -15.41 -11.89 25.63
CA LEU A 432 -15.74 -13.04 24.79
C LEU A 432 -14.93 -14.29 25.16
N ALA A 433 -13.61 -14.15 25.29
CA ALA A 433 -12.72 -15.25 25.61
C ALA A 433 -12.98 -15.80 27.02
N ASN A 434 -13.10 -14.92 28.01
CA ASN A 434 -13.36 -15.34 29.39
C ASN A 434 -14.75 -15.98 29.56
N ASP A 435 -15.77 -15.51 28.83
CA ASP A 435 -17.09 -16.15 28.83
C ASP A 435 -17.05 -17.56 28.21
N ALA A 436 -16.34 -17.72 27.09
CA ALA A 436 -16.18 -19.03 26.47
C ALA A 436 -15.44 -20.00 27.39
N SER A 437 -14.38 -19.51 28.05
CA SER A 437 -13.63 -20.27 29.06
C SER A 437 -14.49 -20.68 30.24
N ALA A 438 -15.26 -19.74 30.81
CA ALA A 438 -16.19 -20.01 31.90
C ALA A 438 -17.31 -20.99 31.52
N ALA A 439 -17.69 -21.04 30.25
CA ALA A 439 -18.66 -21.98 29.71
C ALA A 439 -18.08 -23.38 29.40
N GLY A 440 -16.77 -23.59 29.57
CA GLY A 440 -16.12 -24.89 29.44
C GLY A 440 -15.19 -25.05 28.24
N CYS A 441 -15.02 -24.02 27.40
CA CYS A 441 -14.00 -24.07 26.34
C CYS A 441 -12.59 -23.91 26.90
N THR A 442 -11.62 -24.65 26.35
CA THR A 442 -10.20 -24.33 26.52
C THR A 442 -9.79 -23.20 25.58
N LEU A 443 -9.13 -22.17 26.10
CA LEU A 443 -8.53 -21.15 25.25
C LEU A 443 -7.20 -21.64 24.69
N VAL A 444 -6.98 -21.48 23.39
CA VAL A 444 -5.74 -21.81 22.71
C VAL A 444 -5.21 -20.55 22.02
N GLY A 445 -4.02 -20.12 22.39
CA GLY A 445 -3.35 -19.01 21.72
C GLY A 445 -2.51 -19.49 20.55
N LEU A 446 -2.59 -18.84 19.39
CA LEU A 446 -1.84 -19.21 18.20
C LEU A 446 -1.35 -17.98 17.45
N THR A 447 -0.07 -17.63 17.63
CA THR A 447 0.50 -16.38 17.12
C THR A 447 1.73 -16.59 16.24
N GLY A 448 1.92 -15.67 15.29
CA GLY A 448 3.16 -15.58 14.49
C GLY A 448 4.37 -15.06 15.28
N ARG A 449 4.18 -14.54 16.51
CA ARG A 449 5.28 -14.14 17.40
C ARG A 449 6.22 -15.31 17.68
N ASN A 450 7.50 -15.00 17.86
CA ASN A 450 8.54 -16.00 18.08
C ASN A 450 8.56 -16.52 19.53
N ASP A 451 9.15 -17.69 19.78
CA ASP A 451 9.22 -18.30 21.13
C ASP A 451 9.83 -17.39 22.21
N ASN A 452 10.80 -16.55 21.86
CA ASN A 452 11.41 -15.57 22.76
C ASN A 452 10.44 -14.44 23.19
N GLN A 453 9.27 -14.36 22.57
CA GLN A 453 8.20 -13.40 22.86
C GLN A 453 7.07 -14.01 23.69
N LYS A 454 7.06 -15.34 23.90
CA LYS A 454 5.95 -16.07 24.55
C LYS A 454 5.66 -15.55 25.95
N ALA A 455 6.68 -15.47 26.81
CA ALA A 455 6.50 -15.06 28.20
C ALA A 455 5.94 -13.64 28.33
N ALA A 456 6.47 -12.69 27.54
CA ALA A 456 5.98 -11.33 27.54
C ALA A 456 4.56 -11.22 26.97
N THR A 457 4.24 -11.99 25.93
CA THR A 457 2.89 -12.03 25.36
C THR A 457 1.86 -12.56 26.37
N LEU A 458 2.16 -13.66 27.05
CA LEU A 458 1.33 -14.19 28.14
C LEU A 458 1.17 -13.18 29.29
N GLY A 459 2.26 -12.51 29.67
CA GLY A 459 2.22 -11.45 30.67
C GLY A 459 1.31 -10.29 30.27
N ASN A 460 1.37 -9.86 29.00
CA ASN A 460 0.52 -8.81 28.48
C ASN A 460 -0.96 -9.23 28.46
N LEU A 461 -1.26 -10.46 28.01
CA LEU A 461 -2.63 -11.01 28.01
C LEU A 461 -3.22 -11.05 29.42
N ALA A 462 -2.45 -11.55 30.40
CA ALA A 462 -2.88 -11.55 31.79
C ALA A 462 -3.08 -10.13 32.33
N LYS A 463 -2.15 -9.20 32.02
CA LYS A 463 -2.22 -7.79 32.41
C LYS A 463 -3.49 -7.08 31.92
N VAL A 464 -3.98 -7.43 30.72
CA VAL A 464 -5.20 -6.83 30.15
C VAL A 464 -6.48 -7.63 30.46
N GLY A 465 -6.39 -8.70 31.25
CA GLY A 465 -7.54 -9.38 31.85
C GLY A 465 -7.94 -10.71 31.21
N TYR A 466 -7.18 -11.27 30.27
CA TYR A 466 -7.43 -12.62 29.78
C TYR A 466 -7.12 -13.66 30.87
N THR A 467 -8.02 -14.64 31.02
CA THR A 467 -7.85 -15.77 31.92
C THR A 467 -7.88 -17.07 31.12
N GLY A 468 -6.99 -18.02 31.43
CA GLY A 468 -6.99 -19.35 30.81
C GLY A 468 -5.88 -19.62 29.80
N PHE A 469 -5.11 -18.61 29.39
CA PHE A 469 -3.86 -18.84 28.64
C PHE A 469 -2.73 -19.25 29.58
N THR A 470 -2.01 -20.31 29.22
CA THR A 470 -0.84 -20.88 29.89
C THR A 470 0.27 -21.12 28.87
N SER A 471 1.47 -21.48 29.32
CA SER A 471 2.54 -21.83 28.38
C SER A 471 2.22 -23.06 27.53
N ASP A 472 1.36 -23.95 28.01
CA ASP A 472 1.06 -25.23 27.37
C ASP A 472 0.00 -25.12 26.26
N ASN A 473 -0.93 -24.17 26.40
CA ASN A 473 -1.97 -23.91 25.40
C ASN A 473 -1.70 -22.65 24.55
N TYR A 474 -0.48 -22.10 24.61
CA TYR A 474 -0.09 -20.91 23.86
C TYR A 474 1.08 -21.22 22.91
N PHE A 475 0.77 -21.24 21.62
CA PHE A 475 1.66 -21.61 20.55
C PHE A 475 2.24 -20.36 19.88
N THR A 476 3.58 -20.31 19.85
CA THR A 476 4.40 -19.31 19.17
C THR A 476 5.18 -19.99 18.05
N LYS A 477 5.59 -19.21 17.05
CA LYS A 477 6.44 -19.69 15.97
C LYS A 477 7.86 -19.89 16.50
N TRP A 478 8.54 -20.93 16.05
CA TRP A 478 9.94 -21.11 16.42
C TRP A 478 10.80 -20.06 15.74
N VAL A 479 11.91 -19.71 16.40
CA VAL A 479 12.89 -18.78 15.85
C VAL A 479 13.57 -19.41 14.64
N THR A 480 13.74 -18.65 13.55
CA THR A 480 14.47 -19.12 12.37
C THR A 480 15.85 -19.67 12.77
N GLY A 481 16.16 -20.90 12.35
CA GLY A 481 17.41 -21.57 12.67
C GLY A 481 17.34 -22.50 13.90
N THR A 482 16.22 -22.54 14.63
CA THR A 482 15.96 -23.56 15.65
C THR A 482 15.15 -24.73 15.08
N THR A 483 15.17 -25.85 15.80
CA THR A 483 14.39 -27.04 15.44
C THR A 483 12.89 -26.77 15.63
N PRO A 484 12.04 -26.98 14.61
CA PRO A 484 10.59 -26.91 14.78
C PRO A 484 10.07 -27.89 15.84
N PRO A 485 8.91 -27.62 16.46
CA PRO A 485 8.26 -28.57 17.35
C PRO A 485 8.01 -29.92 16.66
N ALA A 486 8.04 -31.02 17.43
CA ALA A 486 7.96 -32.38 16.88
C ALA A 486 6.67 -32.69 16.10
N TYR A 487 5.58 -31.94 16.35
CA TYR A 487 4.32 -32.06 15.61
C TYR A 487 4.33 -31.39 14.23
N VAL A 488 5.38 -30.62 13.90
CA VAL A 488 5.60 -30.01 12.59
C VAL A 488 6.58 -30.88 11.80
N THR A 489 6.17 -31.35 10.64
CA THR A 489 6.95 -32.25 9.80
C THR A 489 7.33 -31.61 8.46
N PRO A 490 8.29 -32.19 7.71
CA PRO A 490 8.60 -31.72 6.36
C PRO A 490 7.43 -31.72 5.37
N ALA A 491 6.35 -32.46 5.64
CA ALA A 491 5.16 -32.47 4.80
C ALA A 491 4.26 -31.24 5.00
N ASP A 492 4.43 -30.53 6.12
CA ASP A 492 3.57 -29.41 6.50
C ASP A 492 4.02 -28.07 5.89
N CYS A 493 5.27 -28.00 5.39
CA CYS A 493 5.88 -26.73 4.96
C CYS A 493 6.64 -26.89 3.64
N VAL A 494 6.33 -26.03 2.66
CA VAL A 494 6.96 -26.05 1.33
C VAL A 494 8.47 -25.80 1.42
N LYS A 495 8.94 -25.01 2.40
CA LYS A 495 10.37 -24.67 2.60
C LYS A 495 10.91 -25.12 3.96
N TYR A 496 10.57 -26.34 4.39
CA TYR A 496 11.02 -26.90 5.68
C TYR A 496 12.55 -26.73 5.90
N PRO A 497 13.02 -26.32 7.10
CA PRO A 497 12.29 -26.15 8.36
C PRO A 497 11.60 -24.78 8.52
N THR A 498 11.44 -24.01 7.45
CA THR A 498 10.70 -22.74 7.45
C THR A 498 9.29 -22.96 6.91
N CYS A 499 8.31 -22.34 7.56
CA CYS A 499 6.91 -22.40 7.16
C CYS A 499 6.38 -20.98 6.93
N SER A 500 5.48 -20.83 5.96
CA SER A 500 4.64 -19.64 5.85
C SER A 500 3.77 -19.48 7.10
N THR A 501 3.13 -18.32 7.29
CA THR A 501 2.21 -18.11 8.41
C THR A 501 1.02 -19.07 8.32
N VAL A 502 0.47 -19.27 7.12
CA VAL A 502 -0.63 -20.21 6.86
C VAL A 502 -0.23 -21.65 7.18
N GLU A 503 0.93 -22.10 6.70
CA GLU A 503 1.44 -23.45 6.93
C GLU A 503 1.62 -23.71 8.43
N TYR A 504 2.28 -22.79 9.13
CA TYR A 504 2.47 -22.88 10.57
C TYR A 504 1.14 -22.94 11.33
N LYS A 505 0.25 -21.95 11.12
CA LYS A 505 -0.99 -21.85 11.89
C LYS A 505 -1.96 -23.00 11.62
N SER A 506 -2.10 -23.42 10.37
CA SER A 506 -2.94 -24.58 10.03
C SER A 506 -2.40 -25.89 10.62
N THR A 507 -1.08 -26.06 10.66
CA THR A 507 -0.44 -27.24 11.28
C THR A 507 -0.68 -27.28 12.79
N VAL A 508 -0.57 -26.14 13.47
CA VAL A 508 -0.86 -26.08 14.92
C VAL A 508 -2.33 -26.38 15.21
N ARG A 509 -3.28 -25.87 14.42
CA ARG A 509 -4.70 -26.21 14.63
C ARG A 509 -4.98 -27.70 14.44
N LYS A 510 -4.38 -28.33 13.43
CA LYS A 510 -4.44 -29.79 13.26
C LYS A 510 -3.85 -30.54 14.44
N HIS A 511 -2.75 -30.05 15.01
CA HIS A 511 -2.15 -30.63 16.22
C HIS A 511 -3.12 -30.52 17.42
N VAL A 512 -3.78 -29.37 17.58
CA VAL A 512 -4.79 -29.14 18.64
C VAL A 512 -5.96 -30.12 18.54
N GLU A 513 -6.49 -30.35 17.34
CA GLU A 513 -7.58 -31.31 17.15
C GLU A 513 -7.11 -32.77 17.27
N ARG A 514 -6.08 -33.14 16.50
CA ARG A 514 -5.67 -34.54 16.30
C ARG A 514 -4.90 -35.09 17.49
N ASP A 515 -3.93 -34.34 17.99
CA ASP A 515 -2.95 -34.86 18.95
C ASP A 515 -3.31 -34.49 20.39
N LEU A 516 -3.92 -33.31 20.60
CA LEU A 516 -4.36 -32.85 21.91
C LEU A 516 -5.83 -33.21 22.21
N GLY A 517 -6.60 -33.63 21.19
CA GLY A 517 -7.95 -34.15 21.36
C GLY A 517 -9.02 -33.09 21.61
N TYR A 518 -8.76 -31.83 21.27
CA TYR A 518 -9.75 -30.75 21.37
C TYR A 518 -10.68 -30.72 20.16
N ASP A 519 -11.88 -30.20 20.35
CA ASP A 519 -12.78 -29.80 19.27
C ASP A 519 -12.69 -28.28 19.09
N VAL A 520 -12.18 -27.78 17.96
CA VAL A 520 -11.99 -26.34 17.76
C VAL A 520 -13.30 -25.71 17.29
N VAL A 521 -14.16 -25.38 18.25
CA VAL A 521 -15.49 -24.80 18.01
C VAL A 521 -15.46 -23.39 17.43
N ALA A 522 -14.32 -22.70 17.50
CA ALA A 522 -14.12 -21.39 16.87
C ALA A 522 -12.64 -21.02 16.73
N ASN A 523 -12.30 -20.36 15.62
CA ASN A 523 -10.99 -19.76 15.37
C ASN A 523 -11.14 -18.27 15.02
N PHE A 524 -10.41 -17.41 15.75
CA PHE A 524 -10.45 -15.95 15.61
C PHE A 524 -9.10 -15.43 15.13
N GLY A 525 -9.14 -14.51 14.18
CA GLY A 525 -7.96 -13.86 13.63
C GLY A 525 -8.30 -12.60 12.86
N ASP A 526 -7.39 -11.64 12.84
CA ASP A 526 -7.49 -10.39 12.09
C ASP A 526 -6.91 -10.52 10.68
N GLN A 527 -6.22 -11.62 10.38
CA GLN A 527 -5.67 -11.94 9.06
C GLN A 527 -6.31 -13.20 8.47
N TYR A 528 -6.34 -13.28 7.15
CA TYR A 528 -6.76 -14.51 6.45
C TYR A 528 -5.81 -15.67 6.76
N SER A 529 -4.52 -15.38 6.99
CA SER A 529 -3.52 -16.38 7.38
C SER A 529 -3.83 -17.12 8.68
N ASP A 530 -4.67 -16.54 9.53
CA ASP A 530 -5.04 -17.13 10.82
C ASP A 530 -6.13 -18.17 10.66
N LEU A 531 -6.92 -18.05 9.59
CA LEU A 531 -8.20 -18.73 9.43
C LEU A 531 -8.14 -19.83 8.36
N VAL A 532 -7.33 -19.63 7.31
CA VAL A 532 -7.21 -20.57 6.19
C VAL A 532 -6.48 -21.85 6.61
N GLY A 533 -6.93 -22.99 6.07
CA GLY A 533 -6.27 -24.30 6.23
C GLY A 533 -7.01 -25.29 7.13
N GLY A 534 -8.28 -25.02 7.45
CA GLY A 534 -9.16 -25.91 8.23
C GLY A 534 -8.84 -26.01 9.73
N SER A 535 -9.35 -27.10 10.34
CA SER A 535 -9.26 -27.43 11.77
C SER A 535 -9.91 -26.41 12.70
N ALA A 536 -11.14 -26.04 12.34
CA ALA A 536 -12.09 -25.30 13.16
C ALA A 536 -13.49 -25.44 12.56
N ASP A 537 -14.51 -25.55 13.42
CA ASP A 537 -15.92 -25.59 12.99
C ASP A 537 -16.37 -24.27 12.36
N ARG A 538 -15.85 -23.16 12.88
CA ARG A 538 -16.14 -21.81 12.39
C ARG A 538 -14.94 -20.89 12.54
N VAL A 539 -14.85 -19.95 11.62
CA VAL A 539 -13.81 -18.93 11.56
C VAL A 539 -14.42 -17.55 11.70
N VAL A 540 -13.76 -16.66 12.43
CA VAL A 540 -14.21 -15.29 12.66
C VAL A 540 -13.07 -14.33 12.31
N LYS A 541 -13.26 -13.59 11.21
CA LYS A 541 -12.33 -12.56 10.74
C LYS A 541 -12.61 -11.24 11.47
N LEU A 542 -11.60 -10.72 12.15
CA LEU A 542 -11.61 -9.37 12.71
C LEU A 542 -11.07 -8.35 11.69
N PRO A 543 -11.54 -7.10 11.72
CA PRO A 543 -11.13 -6.08 10.76
C PRO A 543 -9.71 -5.58 11.05
N ASN A 544 -8.82 -5.63 10.04
CA ASN A 544 -7.50 -5.02 10.11
C ASN A 544 -7.03 -4.51 8.73
N PRO A 545 -7.07 -3.19 8.50
CA PRO A 545 -6.53 -2.57 7.28
C PRO A 545 -5.05 -2.13 7.40
N MET A 546 -4.41 -2.29 8.57
CA MET A 546 -3.10 -1.70 8.90
C MET A 546 -1.90 -2.47 8.37
N TYR A 547 -2.03 -3.78 8.14
CA TYR A 547 -0.99 -4.63 7.55
C TYR A 547 -1.59 -5.89 6.96
N TYR A 548 -0.86 -6.56 6.05
CA TYR A 548 -1.31 -7.80 5.41
C TYR A 548 -0.28 -8.91 5.55
N LEU A 549 -0.71 -10.04 6.13
CA LEU A 549 0.09 -11.27 6.20
C LEU A 549 -0.39 -12.27 5.12
N PRO A 550 0.42 -12.48 4.05
CA PRO A 550 0.05 -13.38 2.96
C PRO A 550 0.16 -14.87 3.29
#